data_AF-A0A059LDH0-F1
#
_entry.id   AF-A0A059LDH0-F1
#
_cell.length_a   1.000
_cell.length_b   1.000
_cell.length_c   1.000
_cell.angle_alpha   90.00
_cell.angle_beta   90.00
_cell.angle_gamma   90.00
#
_symmetry.space_group_name_H-M   'P 1'
#
loop_
_entity.id
_entity.type
_entity.pdbx_description
1 polymer ?
#
loop_
_entity_poly.entity_id
_entity_poly.type
_entity_poly.pdbx_seq_one_letter_code
_entity_poly.pdbx_strand_id
1 'polypeptide(L)'
;MAWLPLDEVARCVAVAASYGTQQVDVNVSLTAISLLWNAADMLGRREEADSASGRALQEAGALVPAAPEAVGAHLPAAPEAVGALPPAVPEAVGALPPAAPEAAKAAAQPALPSAKPTRDDLLETIFASLASLSSDPRPEVRNSGTRTLFAVVTAHGARLARPLWERCVWEQCFPLLQHALFMALHSSREQAEAALLGSSRGRPVRMLLHHSRNSEQKRWDESVVVALNGMARLLRAHFPAILATRGVGGAWEELMVVVEGSLAGGRKEVAMAAVSFLASVLQIRRGEGDGSLGGKGGAAGDDVRGSGSTAPEHFP
;
A
#
# COMPACT_ATOMS: atom_id res chain seq x y z
N MET A 1 -4.78 14.25 -23.98
CA MET A 1 -3.48 14.21 -23.27
C MET A 1 -2.55 13.31 -24.05
N ALA A 2 -1.28 13.70 -24.24
CA ALA A 2 -0.27 12.83 -24.81
C ALA A 2 0.43 12.06 -23.68
N TRP A 3 0.56 10.75 -23.82
CA TRP A 3 1.26 9.88 -22.87
C TRP A 3 2.66 9.54 -23.39
N LEU A 4 3.62 9.37 -22.48
CA LEU A 4 4.94 8.86 -22.82
C LEU A 4 4.82 7.44 -23.40
N PRO A 5 5.57 7.07 -24.46
CA PRO A 5 5.52 5.72 -24.99
C PRO A 5 6.09 4.70 -23.98
N LEU A 6 5.63 3.44 -24.09
CA LEU A 6 5.89 2.43 -23.06
C LEU A 6 7.38 2.06 -22.97
N ASP A 7 8.13 2.15 -24.08
CA ASP A 7 9.57 1.91 -24.12
C ASP A 7 10.36 2.91 -23.25
N GLU A 8 9.93 4.17 -23.23
CA GLU A 8 10.51 5.23 -22.41
C GLU A 8 10.08 5.08 -20.95
N VAL A 9 8.81 4.72 -20.70
CA VAL A 9 8.34 4.42 -19.33
C VAL A 9 9.11 3.24 -18.75
N ALA A 10 9.39 2.19 -19.54
CA ALA A 10 10.18 1.04 -19.13
C ALA A 10 11.56 1.44 -18.61
N ARG A 11 12.23 2.36 -19.32
CA ARG A 11 13.54 2.89 -18.91
C ARG A 11 13.43 3.67 -17.59
N CYS A 12 12.41 4.51 -17.43
CA CYS A 12 12.19 5.23 -16.18
C CYS A 12 11.93 4.29 -14.99
N VAL A 13 11.11 3.25 -15.19
CA VAL A 13 10.82 2.22 -14.17
C VAL A 13 12.09 1.47 -13.78
N ALA A 14 12.91 1.07 -14.75
CA ALA A 14 14.16 0.36 -14.48
C ALA A 14 15.15 1.21 -13.66
N VAL A 15 15.27 2.51 -13.97
CA VAL A 15 16.10 3.45 -13.20
C VAL A 15 15.55 3.59 -11.77
N ALA A 16 14.25 3.85 -11.61
CA ALA A 16 13.64 3.97 -10.30
C ALA A 16 13.83 2.69 -9.47
N ALA A 17 13.63 1.51 -10.05
CA ALA A 17 13.86 0.24 -9.38
C ALA A 17 15.31 0.08 -8.90
N SER A 18 16.30 0.43 -9.73
CA SER A 18 17.72 0.35 -9.37
C SER A 18 18.10 1.33 -8.24
N TYR A 19 17.54 2.55 -8.24
CA TYR A 19 17.79 3.52 -7.17
C TYR A 19 16.99 3.23 -5.90
N GLY A 20 15.93 2.42 -5.98
CA GLY A 20 15.20 1.94 -4.81
C GLY A 20 16.05 1.01 -3.96
N THR A 21 16.82 0.11 -4.59
CA THR A 21 17.54 -0.98 -3.89
C THR A 21 18.90 -0.58 -3.33
N GLN A 22 19.37 0.61 -3.67
CA GLN A 22 20.65 1.11 -3.18
C GLN A 22 20.60 1.40 -1.68
N GLN A 23 21.71 1.13 -0.99
CA GLN A 23 21.77 1.17 0.47
C GLN A 23 22.49 2.41 1.01
N VAL A 24 22.97 3.32 0.14
CA VAL A 24 23.79 4.47 0.53
C VAL A 24 22.95 5.57 1.17
N ASP A 25 21.81 5.90 0.56
CA ASP A 25 20.91 6.96 1.05
C ASP A 25 19.46 6.49 1.13
N VAL A 26 18.87 6.56 2.33
CA VAL A 26 17.47 6.20 2.56
C VAL A 26 16.51 7.07 1.74
N ASN A 27 16.79 8.37 1.60
CA ASN A 27 15.91 9.32 0.93
C ASN A 27 15.83 9.08 -0.58
N VAL A 28 16.94 8.69 -1.19
CA VAL A 28 16.96 8.31 -2.61
C VAL A 28 16.11 7.06 -2.83
N SER A 29 16.17 6.09 -1.92
CA SER A 29 15.36 4.87 -1.97
C SER A 29 13.86 5.18 -1.81
N LEU A 30 13.51 6.05 -0.86
CA LEU A 30 12.14 6.51 -0.65
C LEU A 30 11.60 7.29 -1.86
N THR A 31 12.42 8.16 -2.46
CA THR A 31 12.07 8.91 -3.67
C THR A 31 11.81 7.96 -4.84
N ALA A 32 12.66 6.94 -5.01
CA ALA A 32 12.47 5.90 -6.01
C ALA A 32 11.15 5.12 -5.82
N ILE A 33 10.79 4.77 -4.57
CA ILE A 33 9.49 4.14 -4.28
C ILE A 33 8.32 5.04 -4.70
N SER A 34 8.40 6.35 -4.43
CA SER A 34 7.39 7.30 -4.90
C SER A 34 7.30 7.39 -6.42
N LEU A 35 8.43 7.30 -7.13
CA LEU A 35 8.44 7.25 -8.59
C LEU A 35 7.79 5.97 -9.14
N LEU A 36 8.00 4.81 -8.49
CA LEU A 36 7.35 3.55 -8.85
C LEU A 36 5.83 3.63 -8.68
N TRP A 37 5.35 4.25 -7.59
CA TRP A 37 3.92 4.56 -7.43
C TRP A 37 3.38 5.42 -8.58
N ASN A 38 4.05 6.54 -8.87
CA ASN A 38 3.61 7.46 -9.92
C ASN A 38 3.57 6.80 -11.30
N ALA A 39 4.53 5.93 -11.60
CA ALA A 39 4.55 5.15 -12.84
C ALA A 39 3.35 4.22 -12.93
N ALA A 40 3.02 3.50 -11.84
CA ALA A 40 1.87 2.61 -11.82
C ALA A 40 0.54 3.37 -11.94
N ASP A 41 0.40 4.50 -11.24
CA ASP A 41 -0.79 5.37 -11.33
C ASP A 41 -0.97 5.93 -12.75
N MET A 42 0.12 6.36 -13.40
CA MET A 42 0.10 6.79 -14.80
C MET A 42 -0.38 5.66 -15.73
N LEU A 43 0.12 4.43 -15.54
CA LEU A 43 -0.28 3.27 -16.33
C LEU A 43 -1.76 2.91 -16.12
N GLY A 44 -2.28 3.05 -14.90
CA GLY A 44 -3.71 2.91 -14.59
C GLY A 44 -4.56 3.97 -15.30
N ARG A 45 -4.23 5.26 -15.13
CA ARG A 45 -4.99 6.36 -15.74
C ARG A 45 -4.98 6.32 -17.26
N ARG A 46 -3.88 5.90 -17.87
CA ARG A 46 -3.78 5.71 -19.33
C ARG A 46 -4.81 4.71 -19.83
N GLU A 47 -4.86 3.53 -19.21
CA GLU A 47 -5.81 2.49 -19.59
C GLU A 47 -7.26 2.98 -19.39
N GLU A 48 -7.51 3.83 -18.39
CA GLU A 48 -8.83 4.40 -18.07
C GLU A 48 -9.31 5.33 -19.19
N ALA A 49 -8.40 6.20 -19.65
CA ALA A 49 -8.61 7.08 -20.78
C ALA A 49 -8.80 6.32 -22.10
N ASP A 50 -8.01 5.26 -22.33
CA ASP A 50 -8.11 4.41 -23.51
C ASP A 50 -9.48 3.67 -23.52
N SER A 51 -9.91 3.15 -22.37
CA SER A 51 -11.20 2.47 -22.19
C SER A 51 -12.40 3.43 -22.33
N ALA A 52 -12.28 4.67 -21.86
CA ALA A 52 -13.32 5.70 -22.04
C ALA A 52 -13.44 6.13 -23.51
N SER A 53 -12.30 6.29 -24.20
CA SER A 53 -12.26 6.67 -25.61
C SER A 53 -12.85 5.57 -26.51
N GLY A 54 -12.56 4.30 -26.22
CA GLY A 54 -13.16 3.16 -26.92
C GLY A 54 -14.68 3.10 -26.78
N ARG A 55 -15.21 3.34 -25.56
CA ARG A 55 -16.65 3.42 -25.31
C ARG A 55 -17.31 4.57 -26.07
N ALA A 56 -16.72 5.75 -26.07
CA ALA A 56 -17.25 6.91 -26.80
C ALA A 56 -17.30 6.67 -28.33
N LEU A 57 -16.28 6.01 -28.89
CA LEU A 57 -16.28 5.62 -30.31
C LEU A 57 -17.34 4.57 -30.62
N GLN A 58 -17.58 3.63 -29.72
CA GLN A 58 -18.61 2.59 -29.87
C GLN A 58 -20.02 3.18 -29.78
N GLU A 59 -20.25 4.13 -28.87
CA GLU A 59 -21.50 4.88 -28.74
C GLU A 59 -21.73 5.79 -29.97
N ALA A 60 -20.70 6.47 -30.46
CA ALA A 60 -20.79 7.29 -31.68
C ALA A 60 -21.02 6.45 -32.95
N GLY A 61 -20.45 5.24 -33.02
CA GLY A 61 -20.67 4.31 -34.12
C GLY A 61 -22.06 3.63 -34.10
N ALA A 62 -22.72 3.61 -32.93
CA ALA A 62 -24.09 3.10 -32.80
C ALA A 62 -25.17 4.12 -33.19
N LEU A 63 -24.82 5.40 -33.38
CA LEU A 63 -25.71 6.47 -33.81
C LEU A 63 -25.68 6.65 -35.35
N VAL A 64 -26.40 5.77 -36.06
CA VAL A 64 -26.94 6.03 -37.42
C VAL A 64 -28.24 6.84 -37.25
N PRO A 65 -28.55 7.89 -38.05
CA PRO A 65 -29.38 8.99 -37.58
C PRO A 65 -30.88 8.66 -37.63
N ALA A 66 -31.54 8.77 -36.47
CA ALA A 66 -32.92 9.23 -36.43
C ALA A 66 -32.90 10.75 -36.16
N ALA A 67 -33.50 11.52 -37.07
CA ALA A 67 -33.64 12.97 -36.97
C ALA A 67 -34.49 13.38 -35.74
N PRO A 68 -34.41 14.66 -35.31
CA PRO A 68 -34.36 15.01 -33.90
C PRO A 68 -35.70 15.44 -33.31
N GLU A 69 -35.88 15.20 -32.01
CA GLU A 69 -36.71 16.04 -31.16
C GLU A 69 -35.90 16.51 -29.95
N ALA A 70 -35.98 17.81 -29.71
CA ALA A 70 -35.20 18.54 -28.73
C ALA A 70 -35.89 18.56 -27.36
N VAL A 71 -35.06 18.84 -26.35
CA VAL A 71 -35.30 19.63 -25.12
C VAL A 71 -35.08 18.84 -23.82
N GLY A 72 -34.16 19.37 -23.01
CA GLY A 72 -34.15 19.15 -21.56
C GLY A 72 -32.75 19.00 -20.95
N ALA A 73 -31.97 20.07 -20.90
CA ALA A 73 -30.70 20.09 -20.19
C ALA A 73 -30.90 19.98 -18.66
N HIS A 74 -30.24 19.01 -18.02
CA HIS A 74 -29.85 19.13 -16.61
C HIS A 74 -28.59 18.29 -16.34
N LEU A 75 -27.49 18.97 -16.00
CA LEU A 75 -26.27 18.34 -15.47
C LEU A 75 -26.52 17.83 -14.03
N PRO A 76 -25.91 16.70 -13.64
CA PRO A 76 -25.52 16.46 -12.26
C PRO A 76 -24.00 16.51 -12.07
N ALA A 77 -23.63 16.87 -10.83
CA ALA A 77 -22.31 17.19 -10.35
C ALA A 77 -21.40 15.96 -10.15
N ALA A 78 -20.09 16.20 -10.20
CA ALA A 78 -19.01 15.25 -9.99
C ALA A 78 -18.96 14.69 -8.55
N PRO A 79 -18.56 13.42 -8.34
CA PRO A 79 -18.24 12.91 -7.02
C PRO A 79 -16.78 13.19 -6.62
N GLU A 80 -16.62 13.36 -5.31
CA GLU A 80 -15.46 13.87 -4.59
C GLU A 80 -14.24 12.94 -4.58
N ALA A 81 -13.06 13.56 -4.57
CA ALA A 81 -11.75 12.94 -4.51
C ALA A 81 -11.45 12.35 -3.12
N VAL A 82 -10.90 11.13 -3.10
CA VAL A 82 -10.43 10.48 -1.87
C VAL A 82 -8.89 10.53 -1.81
N GLY A 83 -8.38 11.27 -0.82
CA GLY A 83 -7.16 10.95 -0.07
C GLY A 83 -5.82 10.99 -0.81
N ALA A 84 -5.34 12.19 -1.16
CA ALA A 84 -3.93 12.40 -1.49
C ALA A 84 -3.05 12.32 -0.22
N LEU A 85 -1.98 11.52 -0.26
CA LEU A 85 -0.85 11.68 0.65
C LEU A 85 -0.13 13.01 0.31
N PRO A 86 0.41 13.74 1.29
CA PRO A 86 0.99 15.07 1.06
C PRO A 86 2.28 15.00 0.21
N PRO A 87 2.52 15.97 -0.69
CA PRO A 87 3.79 16.07 -1.40
C PRO A 87 4.87 16.64 -0.46
N ALA A 88 6.01 15.94 -0.37
CA ALA A 88 7.23 16.52 0.17
C ALA A 88 7.78 17.55 -0.83
N VAL A 89 8.08 18.76 -0.33
CA VAL A 89 8.61 19.90 -1.09
C VAL A 89 10.04 19.60 -1.57
N PRO A 90 10.42 19.92 -2.82
CA PRO A 90 11.81 19.84 -3.24
C PRO A 90 12.55 21.13 -2.84
N GLU A 91 13.51 21.02 -1.92
CA GLU A 91 14.53 22.05 -1.74
C GLU A 91 15.61 21.96 -2.83
N ALA A 92 16.14 23.12 -3.19
CA ALA A 92 16.91 23.40 -4.39
C ALA A 92 18.15 22.52 -4.60
N VAL A 93 18.34 22.09 -5.85
CA VAL A 93 19.50 21.35 -6.33
C VAL A 93 20.74 22.26 -6.32
N GLY A 94 21.62 22.07 -5.35
CA GLY A 94 23.00 22.52 -5.41
C GLY A 94 23.80 21.65 -6.39
N ALA A 95 24.63 22.28 -7.21
CA ALA A 95 25.38 21.66 -8.30
C ALA A 95 26.18 20.41 -7.85
N LEU A 96 26.07 19.34 -8.65
CA LEU A 96 26.80 18.08 -8.49
C LEU A 96 28.27 18.26 -8.89
N PRO A 97 29.27 17.88 -8.06
CA PRO A 97 30.66 17.80 -8.50
C PRO A 97 30.86 16.59 -9.43
N PRO A 98 31.88 16.60 -10.32
CA PRO A 98 32.07 15.55 -11.31
C PRO A 98 32.43 14.21 -10.65
N ALA A 99 31.79 13.15 -11.13
CA ALA A 99 31.94 11.78 -10.65
C ALA A 99 33.38 11.26 -10.85
N ALA A 100 33.97 10.74 -9.78
CA ALA A 100 35.18 9.91 -9.85
C ALA A 100 34.80 8.51 -10.40
N PRO A 101 35.60 7.91 -11.30
CA PRO A 101 35.22 6.70 -12.02
C PRO A 101 35.75 5.46 -11.29
N GLU A 102 35.02 4.92 -10.31
CA GLU A 102 35.38 3.59 -9.79
C GLU A 102 34.21 2.87 -9.09
N ALA A 103 33.25 2.36 -9.88
CA ALA A 103 32.40 1.21 -9.52
C ALA A 103 31.52 0.74 -10.71
N ALA A 104 32.05 0.76 -11.95
CA ALA A 104 31.36 0.16 -13.09
C ALA A 104 31.93 -1.24 -13.36
N LYS A 105 31.75 -2.18 -12.41
CA LYS A 105 32.00 -3.59 -12.69
C LYS A 105 30.75 -4.19 -13.33
N ALA A 106 30.78 -4.21 -14.65
CA ALA A 106 29.89 -4.88 -15.60
C ALA A 106 28.82 -5.81 -15.00
N ALA A 107 27.61 -5.28 -14.83
CA ALA A 107 26.41 -6.09 -14.95
C ALA A 107 26.18 -6.30 -16.44
N ALA A 108 26.36 -7.54 -16.90
CA ALA A 108 25.95 -7.93 -18.24
C ALA A 108 24.46 -7.59 -18.40
N GLN A 109 24.15 -6.69 -19.32
CA GLN A 109 22.77 -6.36 -19.68
C GLN A 109 22.14 -7.65 -20.23
N PRO A 110 21.06 -8.18 -19.63
CA PRO A 110 20.33 -9.28 -20.23
C PRO A 110 19.81 -8.82 -21.59
N ALA A 111 19.96 -9.66 -22.62
CA ALA A 111 19.44 -9.39 -23.95
C ALA A 111 17.96 -9.00 -23.88
N LEU A 112 17.63 -7.80 -24.34
CA LEU A 112 16.28 -7.26 -24.33
C LEU A 112 15.38 -8.17 -25.18
N PRO A 113 14.25 -8.70 -24.66
CA PRO A 113 13.30 -9.42 -25.48
C PRO A 113 12.80 -8.49 -26.60
N SER A 114 12.73 -9.01 -27.83
CA SER A 114 12.39 -8.25 -29.06
C SER A 114 10.94 -7.77 -29.15
N ALA A 115 10.18 -7.84 -28.06
CA ALA A 115 8.79 -7.42 -27.98
C ALA A 115 8.70 -6.09 -27.20
N LYS A 116 7.93 -5.14 -27.73
CA LYS A 116 7.65 -3.88 -27.02
C LYS A 116 6.98 -4.18 -25.68
N PRO A 117 7.38 -3.53 -24.58
CA PRO A 117 6.82 -3.77 -23.26
C PRO A 117 5.33 -3.38 -23.26
N THR A 118 4.51 -4.29 -22.76
CA THR A 118 3.10 -4.02 -22.50
C THR A 118 2.91 -3.29 -21.17
N ARG A 119 1.73 -2.74 -20.93
CA ARG A 119 1.36 -2.18 -19.63
C ARG A 119 1.54 -3.19 -18.51
N ASP A 120 1.13 -4.43 -18.74
CA ASP A 120 1.15 -5.49 -17.73
C ASP A 120 2.59 -5.92 -17.42
N ASP A 121 3.50 -5.93 -18.41
CA ASP A 121 4.94 -6.17 -18.19
C ASP A 121 5.57 -5.10 -17.29
N LEU A 122 5.17 -3.83 -17.47
CA LEU A 122 5.65 -2.72 -16.66
C LEU A 122 5.09 -2.77 -15.24
N LEU A 123 3.80 -3.08 -15.08
CA LEU A 123 3.19 -3.25 -13.76
C LEU A 123 3.82 -4.43 -13.01
N GLU A 124 4.06 -5.56 -13.70
CA GLU A 124 4.78 -6.70 -13.13
C GLU A 124 6.18 -6.31 -12.63
N THR A 125 6.91 -5.54 -13.43
CA THR A 125 8.24 -5.01 -13.04
C THR A 125 8.15 -4.10 -11.81
N ILE A 126 7.14 -3.22 -11.74
CA ILE A 126 6.93 -2.33 -10.59
C ILE A 126 6.58 -3.15 -9.35
N PHE A 127 5.67 -4.11 -9.45
CA PHE A 127 5.28 -4.96 -8.33
C PHE A 127 6.46 -5.75 -7.79
N ALA A 128 7.23 -6.40 -8.66
CA ALA A 128 8.43 -7.13 -8.27
C ALA A 128 9.47 -6.23 -7.58
N SER A 129 9.66 -5.01 -8.08
CA SER A 129 10.57 -4.02 -7.49
C SER A 129 10.11 -3.62 -6.09
N LEU A 130 8.83 -3.26 -5.92
CA LEU A 130 8.26 -2.88 -4.62
C LEU A 130 8.25 -4.06 -3.63
N ALA A 131 8.02 -5.29 -4.11
CA ALA A 131 8.10 -6.50 -3.29
C ALA A 131 9.53 -6.72 -2.79
N SER A 132 10.54 -6.57 -3.65
CA SER A 132 11.96 -6.63 -3.23
C SER A 132 12.29 -5.58 -2.17
N LEU A 133 11.82 -4.34 -2.35
CA LEU A 133 12.02 -3.25 -1.39
C LEU A 133 11.30 -3.48 -0.06
N SER A 134 10.23 -4.29 -0.07
CA SER A 134 9.49 -4.69 1.14
C SER A 134 10.24 -5.69 2.03
N SER A 135 11.45 -6.09 1.65
CA SER A 135 12.41 -6.86 2.46
C SER A 135 13.70 -6.09 2.75
N ASP A 136 13.74 -4.77 2.50
CA ASP A 136 14.92 -3.94 2.76
C ASP A 136 15.32 -3.97 4.25
N PRO A 137 16.63 -4.01 4.58
CA PRO A 137 17.09 -4.00 5.98
C PRO A 137 16.65 -2.73 6.74
N ARG A 138 16.53 -1.60 6.05
CA ARG A 138 16.12 -0.31 6.65
C ARG A 138 14.59 -0.30 6.81
N PRO A 139 14.07 -0.17 8.04
CA PRO A 139 12.62 -0.25 8.29
C PRO A 139 11.81 0.81 7.54
N GLU A 140 12.36 2.00 7.30
CA GLU A 140 11.72 3.09 6.58
C GLU A 140 11.46 2.73 5.11
N VAL A 141 12.48 2.18 4.43
CA VAL A 141 12.38 1.73 3.03
C VAL A 141 11.46 0.53 2.94
N ARG A 142 11.65 -0.45 3.83
CA ARG A 142 10.84 -1.66 3.90
C ARG A 142 9.35 -1.34 4.01
N ASN A 143 8.98 -0.57 5.03
CA ASN A 143 7.59 -0.22 5.29
C ASN A 143 7.01 0.69 4.20
N SER A 144 7.83 1.55 3.58
CA SER A 144 7.40 2.36 2.43
C SER A 144 7.10 1.49 1.21
N GLY A 145 7.97 0.52 0.91
CA GLY A 145 7.78 -0.48 -0.15
C GLY A 145 6.51 -1.29 0.07
N THR A 146 6.31 -1.83 1.27
CA THR A 146 5.12 -2.61 1.61
C THR A 146 3.83 -1.79 1.44
N ARG A 147 3.79 -0.58 2.00
CA ARG A 147 2.61 0.31 1.86
C ARG A 147 2.31 0.62 0.41
N THR A 148 3.35 0.91 -0.36
CA THR A 148 3.21 1.29 -1.76
C THR A 148 2.74 0.12 -2.60
N LEU A 149 3.31 -1.08 -2.44
CA LEU A 149 2.85 -2.28 -3.14
C LEU A 149 1.37 -2.52 -2.90
N PHE A 150 0.94 -2.62 -1.63
CA PHE A 150 -0.47 -2.82 -1.32
C PHE A 150 -1.37 -1.71 -1.88
N ALA A 151 -0.90 -0.45 -1.86
CA ALA A 151 -1.65 0.66 -2.43
C ALA A 151 -1.83 0.49 -3.95
N VAL A 152 -0.76 0.16 -4.70
CA VAL A 152 -0.84 0.04 -6.17
C VAL A 152 -1.78 -1.11 -6.55
N VAL A 153 -1.62 -2.25 -5.89
CA VAL A 153 -2.46 -3.44 -6.14
C VAL A 153 -3.91 -3.16 -5.77
N THR A 154 -4.16 -2.44 -4.67
CA THR A 154 -5.52 -2.05 -4.29
C THR A 154 -6.14 -1.08 -5.29
N ALA A 155 -5.38 -0.11 -5.79
CA ALA A 155 -5.87 0.91 -6.72
C ALA A 155 -6.15 0.36 -8.13
N HIS A 156 -5.28 -0.52 -8.63
CA HIS A 156 -5.32 -0.97 -10.03
C HIS A 156 -5.66 -2.45 -10.22
N GLY A 157 -5.85 -3.20 -9.12
CA GLY A 157 -6.06 -4.65 -9.12
C GLY A 157 -7.22 -5.14 -9.98
N ALA A 158 -8.33 -4.40 -10.01
CA ALA A 158 -9.52 -4.74 -10.79
C ALA A 158 -9.28 -4.76 -12.31
N ARG A 159 -8.15 -4.21 -12.76
CA ARG A 159 -7.82 -3.96 -14.17
C ARG A 159 -6.55 -4.69 -14.60
N LEU A 160 -6.08 -5.61 -13.76
CA LEU A 160 -4.98 -6.49 -14.09
C LEU A 160 -5.52 -7.72 -14.83
N ALA A 161 -4.76 -8.22 -15.80
CA ALA A 161 -5.05 -9.52 -16.37
C ALA A 161 -5.05 -10.59 -15.26
N ARG A 162 -5.96 -11.56 -15.35
CA ARG A 162 -6.14 -12.61 -14.33
C ARG A 162 -4.82 -13.28 -13.90
N PRO A 163 -3.89 -13.67 -14.80
CA PRO A 163 -2.62 -14.27 -14.39
C PRO A 163 -1.73 -13.31 -13.60
N LEU A 164 -1.72 -12.02 -13.95
CA LEU A 164 -0.94 -11.01 -13.23
C LEU A 164 -1.57 -10.70 -11.86
N TRP A 165 -2.91 -10.63 -11.79
CA TRP A 165 -3.65 -10.48 -10.53
C TRP A 165 -3.34 -11.62 -9.55
N GLU A 166 -3.48 -12.88 -10.00
CA GLU A 166 -3.24 -14.05 -9.14
C GLU A 166 -1.78 -14.09 -8.64
N ARG A 167 -0.80 -13.86 -9.52
CA ARG A 167 0.62 -13.78 -9.13
C ARG A 167 0.86 -12.64 -8.15
N CYS A 168 0.31 -11.46 -8.38
CA CYS A 168 0.53 -10.32 -7.50
C CYS A 168 -0.05 -10.53 -6.10
N VAL A 169 -1.25 -11.10 -5.99
CA VAL A 169 -1.87 -11.37 -4.68
C VAL A 169 -1.14 -12.49 -3.94
N TRP A 170 -0.90 -13.62 -4.62
CA TRP A 170 -0.45 -14.85 -3.96
C TRP A 170 1.05 -15.07 -3.95
N GLU A 171 1.79 -14.52 -4.91
CA GLU A 171 3.25 -14.68 -5.00
C GLU A 171 3.99 -13.44 -4.50
N GLN A 172 3.30 -12.32 -4.26
CA GLN A 172 3.93 -11.08 -3.78
C GLN A 172 3.30 -10.57 -2.48
N CYS A 173 2.04 -10.15 -2.49
CA CYS A 173 1.41 -9.55 -1.30
C CYS A 173 1.34 -10.51 -0.10
N PHE A 174 0.97 -11.77 -0.34
CA PHE A 174 0.81 -12.75 0.73
C PHE A 174 2.14 -13.23 1.33
N PRO A 175 3.16 -13.61 0.53
CA PRO A 175 4.48 -13.98 1.05
C PRO A 175 5.16 -12.85 1.85
N LEU A 176 4.89 -11.58 1.52
CA LEU A 176 5.42 -10.46 2.30
C LEU A 176 4.88 -10.42 3.74
N LEU A 177 3.60 -10.72 3.92
CA LEU A 177 3.01 -10.81 5.25
C LEU A 177 3.61 -11.98 6.05
N GLN A 178 3.75 -13.15 5.42
CA GLN A 178 4.40 -14.31 6.03
C GLN A 178 5.86 -14.00 6.39
N HIS A 179 6.61 -13.38 5.49
CA HIS A 179 8.01 -13.01 5.70
C HIS A 179 8.17 -12.02 6.85
N ALA A 180 7.35 -10.96 6.89
CA ALA A 180 7.39 -9.99 7.98
C ALA A 180 7.14 -10.65 9.35
N LEU A 181 6.15 -11.56 9.43
CA LEU A 181 5.88 -12.29 10.67
C LEU A 181 7.04 -13.23 11.02
N PHE A 182 7.56 -13.99 10.04
CA PHE A 182 8.69 -14.87 10.24
C PHE A 182 9.88 -14.11 10.82
N MET A 183 10.26 -12.99 10.21
CA MET A 183 11.37 -12.16 10.68
C MET A 183 11.11 -11.58 12.07
N ALA A 184 9.87 -11.17 12.37
CA ALA A 184 9.51 -10.68 13.71
C ALA A 184 9.61 -11.76 14.80
N LEU A 185 9.34 -13.02 14.46
CA LEU A 185 9.42 -14.13 15.40
C LEU A 185 10.86 -14.61 15.65
N HIS A 186 11.75 -14.47 14.66
CA HIS A 186 13.13 -15.00 14.71
C HIS A 186 14.21 -13.94 14.93
N SER A 187 13.85 -12.65 14.94
CA SER A 187 14.80 -11.56 15.19
C SER A 187 15.15 -11.42 16.67
N SER A 188 16.36 -10.91 16.93
CA SER A 188 16.85 -10.77 18.29
C SER A 188 15.98 -9.83 19.12
N ARG A 189 15.72 -10.27 20.36
CA ARG A 189 15.08 -9.45 21.41
C ARG A 189 16.09 -8.61 22.18
N GLU A 190 17.37 -8.87 21.98
CA GLU A 190 18.45 -8.37 22.82
C GLU A 190 18.62 -6.85 22.62
N GLN A 191 18.43 -6.12 23.71
CA GLN A 191 18.75 -4.70 23.79
C GLN A 191 20.27 -4.59 23.91
N ALA A 192 20.92 -3.79 23.08
CA ALA A 192 22.36 -3.56 23.17
C ALA A 192 22.73 -3.19 24.63
N GLU A 193 23.52 -4.05 25.29
CA GLU A 193 23.95 -3.83 26.67
C GLU A 193 24.69 -2.50 26.80
N ALA A 194 24.52 -1.83 27.94
CA ALA A 194 25.17 -0.56 28.22
C ALA A 194 26.69 -0.67 28.09
N ALA A 195 27.27 -0.07 27.05
CA ALA A 195 28.70 -0.01 26.88
C ALA A 195 29.35 0.78 28.04
N LEU A 196 30.30 0.14 28.73
CA LEU A 196 31.15 0.80 29.71
C LEU A 196 32.08 1.78 28.97
N LEU A 197 31.82 3.09 29.10
CA LEU A 197 32.66 4.14 28.52
C LEU A 197 34.00 4.30 29.25
N GLY A 198 34.07 3.86 30.51
CA GLY A 198 35.25 3.97 31.36
C GLY A 198 34.90 4.31 32.81
N SER A 199 35.88 4.79 33.57
CA SER A 199 35.71 5.26 34.95
C SER A 199 36.01 6.75 35.05
N SER A 200 35.12 7.51 35.70
CA SER A 200 35.34 8.92 36.06
C SER A 200 35.36 9.02 37.57
N ARG A 201 36.47 9.52 38.13
CA ARG A 201 36.70 9.63 39.60
C ARG A 201 36.46 8.30 40.35
N GLY A 202 36.91 7.18 39.78
CA GLY A 202 36.76 5.85 40.39
C GLY A 202 35.34 5.27 40.35
N ARG A 203 34.35 5.99 39.81
CA ARG A 203 33.02 5.45 39.54
C ARG A 203 32.91 5.01 38.09
N PRO A 204 32.41 3.80 37.79
CA PRO A 204 32.16 3.38 36.42
C PRO A 204 31.10 4.30 35.79
N VAL A 205 31.48 5.00 34.72
CA VAL A 205 30.55 5.77 33.90
C VAL A 205 30.04 4.83 32.83
N ARG A 206 28.84 4.31 33.05
CA ARG A 206 28.12 3.56 32.02
C ARG A 206 27.42 4.57 31.13
N MET A 207 27.62 4.47 29.81
CA MET A 207 26.67 5.11 28.92
C MET A 207 25.43 4.25 28.97
N LEU A 208 24.38 4.74 29.62
CA LEU A 208 23.02 4.25 29.36
C LEU A 208 22.67 4.73 27.95
N LEU A 209 23.17 4.01 26.96
CA LEU A 209 22.64 4.08 25.61
C LEU A 209 21.16 3.73 25.74
N HIS A 210 20.29 4.73 25.71
CA HIS A 210 18.85 4.56 25.80
C HIS A 210 18.28 4.00 24.48
N HIS A 211 18.93 2.96 23.93
CA HIS A 211 18.43 2.14 22.81
C HIS A 211 17.40 1.10 23.28
N SER A 212 16.90 1.25 24.52
CA SER A 212 15.72 0.60 25.12
C SER A 212 14.49 0.49 24.18
N ARG A 213 14.46 1.24 23.06
CA ARG A 213 13.34 1.32 22.13
C ARG A 213 13.46 0.58 20.80
N ASN A 214 14.55 -0.10 20.48
CA ASN A 214 14.83 -0.46 19.08
C ASN A 214 15.45 -1.86 18.89
N SER A 215 14.85 -2.89 19.48
CA SER A 215 15.19 -4.27 19.09
C SER A 215 14.82 -4.51 17.62
N GLU A 216 15.54 -5.42 16.95
CA GLU A 216 15.20 -5.83 15.59
C GLU A 216 13.77 -6.38 15.52
N GLN A 217 13.36 -7.13 16.55
CA GLN A 217 11.98 -7.61 16.69
C GLN A 217 10.96 -6.48 16.60
N LYS A 218 11.18 -5.36 17.31
CA LYS A 218 10.22 -4.26 17.30
C LYS A 218 10.09 -3.60 15.91
N ARG A 219 11.20 -3.51 15.16
CA ARG A 219 11.17 -2.99 13.79
C ARG A 219 10.42 -3.92 12.84
N TRP A 220 10.51 -5.23 13.06
CA TRP A 220 9.74 -6.21 12.29
C TRP A 220 8.28 -6.26 12.74
N ASP A 221 7.99 -6.04 14.02
CA ASP A 221 6.62 -5.89 14.52
C ASP A 221 5.89 -4.73 13.81
N GLU A 222 6.56 -3.59 13.62
CA GLU A 222 6.04 -2.49 12.82
C GLU A 222 5.74 -2.92 11.37
N SER A 223 6.62 -3.72 10.76
CA SER A 223 6.41 -4.26 9.42
C SER A 223 5.25 -5.24 9.33
N VAL A 224 5.05 -6.09 10.36
CA VAL A 224 3.89 -6.99 10.45
C VAL A 224 2.59 -6.18 10.49
N VAL A 225 2.53 -5.13 11.31
CA VAL A 225 1.37 -4.24 11.41
C VAL A 225 1.07 -3.58 10.06
N VAL A 226 2.10 -3.09 9.36
CA VAL A 226 1.96 -2.50 8.02
C VAL A 226 1.41 -3.51 7.01
N ALA A 227 1.94 -4.74 7.01
CA ALA A 227 1.51 -5.79 6.09
C ALA A 227 0.08 -6.26 6.37
N LEU A 228 -0.30 -6.46 7.64
CA LEU A 228 -1.67 -6.81 8.05
C LEU A 228 -2.69 -5.76 7.61
N ASN A 229 -2.38 -4.48 7.83
CA ASN A 229 -3.23 -3.37 7.41
C ASN A 229 -3.32 -3.26 5.87
N GLY A 230 -2.22 -3.55 5.17
CA GLY A 230 -2.21 -3.66 3.71
C GLY A 230 -3.15 -4.77 3.21
N MET A 231 -2.99 -5.98 3.75
CA MET A 231 -3.79 -7.14 3.37
C MET A 231 -5.28 -6.95 3.70
N ALA A 232 -5.61 -6.38 4.86
CA ALA A 232 -7.00 -6.06 5.21
C ALA A 232 -7.65 -5.13 4.17
N ARG A 233 -6.94 -4.08 3.74
CA ARG A 233 -7.44 -3.15 2.72
C ARG A 233 -7.61 -3.84 1.37
N LEU A 234 -6.63 -4.66 0.96
CA LEU A 234 -6.67 -5.40 -0.29
C LEU A 234 -7.86 -6.37 -0.32
N LEU A 235 -8.06 -7.14 0.76
CA LEU A 235 -9.19 -8.06 0.90
C LEU A 235 -10.52 -7.32 0.82
N ARG A 236 -10.68 -6.19 1.53
CA ARG A 236 -11.91 -5.40 1.49
C ARG A 236 -12.21 -4.85 0.10
N ALA A 237 -11.20 -4.35 -0.61
CA ALA A 237 -11.37 -3.75 -1.92
C ALA A 237 -11.70 -4.77 -3.02
N HIS A 238 -11.13 -5.98 -2.93
CA HIS A 238 -11.19 -6.97 -4.01
C HIS A 238 -11.74 -8.34 -3.58
N PHE A 239 -12.52 -8.40 -2.51
CA PHE A 239 -12.98 -9.67 -1.91
C PHE A 239 -13.59 -10.65 -2.93
N PRO A 240 -14.54 -10.24 -3.81
CA PRO A 240 -15.11 -11.17 -4.77
C PRO A 240 -14.07 -11.69 -5.78
N ALA A 241 -13.14 -10.85 -6.20
CA ALA A 241 -12.08 -11.22 -7.13
C ALA A 241 -11.07 -12.19 -6.48
N ILE A 242 -10.77 -12.01 -5.19
CA ILE A 242 -9.88 -12.89 -4.42
C ILE A 242 -10.55 -14.26 -4.21
N LEU A 243 -11.84 -14.29 -3.86
CA LEU A 243 -12.59 -15.55 -3.73
C LEU A 243 -12.69 -16.34 -5.04
N ALA A 244 -12.64 -15.66 -6.18
CA ALA A 244 -12.67 -16.29 -7.50
C ALA A 244 -11.31 -16.87 -7.93
N THR A 245 -10.22 -16.61 -7.20
CA THR A 245 -8.89 -17.15 -7.54
C THR A 245 -8.77 -18.64 -7.22
N ARG A 246 -7.91 -19.33 -7.97
CA ARG A 246 -7.59 -20.73 -7.67
C ARG A 246 -6.76 -20.83 -6.38
N GLY A 247 -7.02 -21.86 -5.57
CA GLY A 247 -6.24 -22.12 -4.36
C GLY A 247 -6.59 -21.23 -3.16
N VAL A 248 -7.65 -20.41 -3.23
CA VAL A 248 -8.04 -19.51 -2.14
C VAL A 248 -8.25 -20.22 -0.80
N GLY A 249 -8.70 -21.48 -0.81
CA GLY A 249 -8.89 -22.27 0.41
C GLY A 249 -7.58 -22.49 1.18
N GLY A 250 -6.54 -23.00 0.52
CA GLY A 250 -5.23 -23.20 1.16
C GLY A 250 -4.57 -21.87 1.55
N ALA A 251 -4.67 -20.86 0.69
CA ALA A 251 -4.15 -19.54 1.01
C ALA A 251 -4.87 -18.90 2.22
N TRP A 252 -6.16 -19.18 2.41
CA TRP A 252 -6.92 -18.74 3.57
C TRP A 252 -6.44 -19.43 4.86
N GLU A 253 -6.19 -20.73 4.81
CA GLU A 253 -5.63 -21.48 5.94
C GLU A 253 -4.27 -20.92 6.35
N GLU A 254 -3.37 -20.70 5.40
CA GLU A 254 -2.06 -20.09 5.66
C GLU A 254 -2.20 -18.66 6.23
N LEU A 255 -3.17 -17.89 5.77
CA LEU A 255 -3.45 -16.55 6.30
C LEU A 255 -3.92 -16.62 7.76
N MET A 256 -4.77 -17.59 8.11
CA MET A 256 -5.20 -17.78 9.49
C MET A 256 -4.02 -18.18 10.39
N VAL A 257 -3.08 -19.00 9.91
CA VAL A 257 -1.84 -19.32 10.65
C VAL A 257 -1.03 -18.05 10.96
N VAL A 258 -0.92 -17.12 10.00
CA VAL A 258 -0.26 -15.82 10.23
C VAL A 258 -1.01 -14.99 11.28
N VAL A 259 -2.34 -14.94 11.22
CA VAL A 259 -3.17 -14.21 12.18
C VAL A 259 -3.01 -14.80 13.59
N GLU A 260 -3.06 -16.12 13.72
CA GLU A 260 -2.86 -16.84 14.99
C GLU A 260 -1.45 -16.56 15.57
N GLY A 261 -0.40 -16.66 14.75
CA GLY A 261 0.97 -16.33 15.16
C GLY A 261 1.15 -14.86 15.56
N SER A 262 0.36 -13.97 14.97
CA SER A 262 0.33 -12.54 15.33
C SER A 262 -0.36 -12.30 16.68
N LEU A 263 -1.42 -13.06 16.98
CA LEU A 263 -2.17 -12.98 18.24
C LEU A 263 -1.43 -13.65 19.42
N ALA A 264 -0.74 -14.77 19.18
CA ALA A 264 -0.11 -15.58 20.24
C ALA A 264 1.18 -14.96 20.83
N GLY A 265 1.76 -13.94 20.20
CA GLY A 265 3.13 -13.49 20.50
C GLY A 265 3.30 -12.55 21.70
N GLY A 266 2.23 -12.16 22.43
CA GLY A 266 2.31 -11.19 23.53
C GLY A 266 2.71 -9.76 23.11
N ARG A 267 2.82 -9.50 21.81
CA ARG A 267 3.20 -8.22 21.20
C ARG A 267 1.93 -7.41 20.94
N LYS A 268 1.61 -6.49 21.84
CA LYS A 268 0.34 -5.74 21.83
C LYS A 268 -0.01 -5.14 20.46
N GLU A 269 0.92 -4.43 19.84
CA GLU A 269 0.66 -3.72 18.58
C GLU A 269 0.35 -4.69 17.42
N VAL A 270 1.09 -5.80 17.35
CA VAL A 270 0.88 -6.86 16.34
C VAL A 270 -0.45 -7.57 16.57
N ALA A 271 -0.76 -7.93 17.81
CA ALA A 271 -2.01 -8.58 18.17
C ALA A 271 -3.23 -7.67 17.86
N MET A 272 -3.15 -6.38 18.19
CA MET A 272 -4.20 -5.42 17.86
C MET A 272 -4.42 -5.29 16.36
N ALA A 273 -3.35 -5.22 15.56
CA ALA A 273 -3.46 -5.21 14.11
C ALA A 273 -4.10 -6.49 13.55
N ALA A 274 -3.80 -7.65 14.13
CA ALA A 274 -4.41 -8.92 13.75
C ALA A 274 -5.91 -8.99 14.12
N VAL A 275 -6.31 -8.48 15.28
CA VAL A 275 -7.73 -8.35 15.65
C VAL A 275 -8.45 -7.40 14.68
N SER A 276 -7.86 -6.24 14.36
CA SER A 276 -8.41 -5.30 13.38
C SER A 276 -8.51 -5.90 11.98
N PHE A 277 -7.56 -6.75 11.59
CA PHE A 277 -7.61 -7.52 10.36
C PHE A 277 -8.81 -8.47 10.34
N LEU A 278 -9.01 -9.27 11.40
CA LEU A 278 -10.17 -10.17 11.51
C LEU A 278 -11.50 -9.39 11.46
N ALA A 279 -11.59 -8.29 12.20
CA ALA A 279 -12.76 -7.43 12.17
C ALA A 279 -13.02 -6.89 10.75
N SER A 280 -11.95 -6.47 10.05
CA SER A 280 -12.03 -5.96 8.68
C SER A 280 -12.59 -7.00 7.71
N VAL A 281 -12.20 -8.28 7.87
CA VAL A 281 -12.69 -9.43 7.08
C VAL A 281 -14.15 -9.73 7.40
N LEU A 282 -14.51 -9.83 8.68
CA LEU A 282 -15.89 -10.17 9.09
C LEU A 282 -16.90 -9.09 8.69
N GLN A 283 -16.45 -7.85 8.56
CA GLN A 283 -17.25 -6.72 8.11
C GLN A 283 -17.33 -6.57 6.59
N ILE A 284 -16.71 -7.47 5.80
CA ILE A 284 -16.88 -7.47 4.35
C ILE A 284 -18.32 -7.92 4.06
N ARG A 285 -19.23 -6.95 3.96
CA ARG A 285 -20.61 -7.22 3.52
C ARG A 285 -20.55 -7.81 2.12
N ARG A 286 -21.15 -8.98 1.93
CA ARG A 286 -21.55 -9.45 0.59
C ARG A 286 -22.41 -8.33 0.01
N GLY A 287 -21.99 -7.73 -1.10
CA GLY A 287 -22.61 -6.53 -1.65
C GLY A 287 -24.11 -6.70 -1.85
N GLU A 288 -24.90 -6.05 -1.01
CA GLU A 288 -26.19 -5.51 -1.43
C GLU A 288 -25.88 -4.15 -2.06
N GLY A 289 -26.28 -3.99 -3.32
CA GLY A 289 -26.20 -2.72 -4.01
C GLY A 289 -27.05 -1.70 -3.27
N ASP A 290 -26.44 -0.59 -2.86
CA ASP A 290 -27.18 0.56 -2.36
C ASP A 290 -27.57 1.44 -3.55
N GLY A 291 -28.75 1.12 -4.10
CA GLY A 291 -29.60 2.11 -4.72
C GLY A 291 -30.21 2.98 -3.62
N SER A 292 -29.70 4.21 -3.51
CA SER A 292 -30.42 5.43 -3.14
C SER A 292 -31.75 5.23 -2.40
N LEU A 293 -31.78 5.41 -1.08
CA LEU A 293 -32.90 6.05 -0.37
C LEU A 293 -32.43 6.62 0.99
N GLY A 294 -32.31 7.94 1.07
CA GLY A 294 -31.96 8.64 2.31
C GLY A 294 -32.05 10.16 2.18
N GLY A 295 -33.20 10.65 1.77
CA GLY A 295 -33.51 12.08 1.69
C GLY A 295 -33.44 12.76 3.05
N LYS A 296 -32.87 13.97 3.04
CA LYS A 296 -32.89 14.93 4.15
C LYS A 296 -34.32 15.41 4.46
N GLY A 297 -34.62 15.53 5.75
CA GLY A 297 -35.49 16.51 6.37
C GLY A 297 -35.12 16.48 7.85
N GLY A 298 -34.70 17.53 8.53
CA GLY A 298 -35.06 18.94 8.46
C GLY A 298 -35.33 19.33 9.92
N ALA A 299 -34.50 20.22 10.48
CA ALA A 299 -34.54 20.60 11.89
C ALA A 299 -35.73 21.52 12.21
N ALA A 300 -36.35 21.28 13.37
CA ALA A 300 -37.06 22.23 14.25
C ALA A 300 -37.16 21.52 15.61
N GLY A 301 -36.66 22.01 16.75
CA GLY A 301 -36.85 23.36 17.29
C GLY A 301 -38.12 23.34 18.14
N ASP A 302 -38.01 23.02 19.43
CA ASP A 302 -38.45 23.88 20.54
C ASP A 302 -38.52 23.18 21.90
N ASP A 303 -38.19 24.00 22.89
CA ASP A 303 -38.23 23.81 24.34
C ASP A 303 -39.50 23.10 24.86
N VAL A 304 -39.37 22.39 25.98
CA VAL A 304 -40.09 22.76 27.22
C VAL A 304 -39.48 22.06 28.45
N ARG A 305 -39.41 22.89 29.48
CA ARG A 305 -38.86 22.79 30.82
C ARG A 305 -39.79 22.00 31.76
N GLY A 306 -39.24 21.29 32.75
CA GLY A 306 -39.98 20.79 33.94
C GLY A 306 -39.22 19.66 34.64
N SER A 307 -38.31 19.94 35.60
CA SER A 307 -38.53 20.11 37.05
C SER A 307 -39.03 18.85 37.80
N GLY A 308 -38.27 18.43 38.82
CA GLY A 308 -38.68 17.52 39.90
C GLY A 308 -37.82 16.25 39.95
N SER A 309 -36.70 16.20 40.68
CA SER A 309 -36.61 15.94 42.14
C SER A 309 -37.34 14.66 42.58
N THR A 310 -36.60 13.56 42.79
CA THR A 310 -36.58 12.76 44.03
C THR A 310 -35.40 11.79 44.05
N ALA A 311 -34.91 11.55 45.26
CA ALA A 311 -33.67 10.86 45.64
C ALA A 311 -33.84 9.31 45.66
N PRO A 312 -32.81 8.53 46.06
CA PRO A 312 -32.60 7.14 45.65
C PRO A 312 -33.25 6.11 46.59
N GLU A 313 -33.52 4.92 46.07
CA GLU A 313 -33.70 3.72 46.89
C GLU A 313 -32.70 2.63 46.53
N HIS A 314 -32.38 1.89 47.57
CA HIS A 314 -31.22 1.05 47.78
C HIS A 314 -31.74 -0.38 48.00
N PHE A 315 -30.94 -1.37 47.58
CA PHE A 315 -30.97 -2.81 47.96
C PHE A 315 -31.96 -3.75 47.25
N PRO A 316 -31.70 -5.07 47.24
CA PRO A 316 -30.64 -5.80 47.94
C PRO A 316 -29.44 -6.30 47.14
#